data_AF-A0AAN6P8C4-F1
#
_entry.id   AF-A0AAN6P8C4-F1
#
_cell.length_a   1.000
_cell.length_b   1.000
_cell.length_c   1.000
_cell.angle_alpha   90.00
_cell.angle_beta   90.00
_cell.angle_gamma   90.00
#
_symmetry.space_group_name_H-M   'P 1'
#
loop_
_entity.id
_entity.type
_entity.pdbx_description
1 polymer ?
#
loop_
_entity_poly.entity_id
_entity_poly.type
_entity_poly.pdbx_seq_one_letter_code
_entity_poly.pdbx_strand_id
1 'polypeptide(L)'
;MSTARSVAQHVLVLAVRKWVAAAARGVVKCYAQDPSYTAVDKRLLRNKGVTVLEDPRGFLEVDDDSVVISISPTVPVRQIVADIARPMVLIWDRGVEVEEEAVLCTDPVSKRVEEMMKDYIELPWSPKAGSFDMLAVYVRKDTYQGEA
;
A
#
# COMPACT_ATOMS: atom_id res chain seq x y z
N MET A 1 2.90 8.49 20.99
CA MET A 1 3.39 9.63 20.19
C MET A 1 3.45 9.19 18.75
N SER A 2 2.72 9.84 17.85
CA SER A 2 2.87 9.57 16.41
C SER A 2 4.31 9.89 16.00
N THR A 3 5.04 8.90 15.51
CA THR A 3 6.38 9.10 14.96
C THR A 3 6.27 9.91 13.66
N ALA A 4 7.32 10.65 13.27
CA ALA A 4 7.35 11.40 12.00
C ALA A 4 7.03 10.50 10.79
N ARG A 5 7.41 9.22 10.88
CA ARG A 5 7.11 8.16 9.92
C ARG A 5 5.62 7.94 9.72
N SER A 6 4.86 7.76 10.82
CA SER A 6 3.42 7.53 10.72
C SER A 6 2.70 8.72 10.09
N VAL A 7 3.10 9.96 10.44
CA VAL A 7 2.55 11.16 9.79
C VAL A 7 2.81 11.15 8.28
N ALA A 8 4.05 10.85 7.86
CA ALA A 8 4.40 10.80 6.44
C ALA A 8 3.56 9.76 5.67
N GLN A 9 3.36 8.56 6.24
CA GLN A 9 2.52 7.51 5.65
C GLN A 9 1.07 7.98 5.43
N HIS A 10 0.47 8.65 6.42
CA HIS A 10 -0.90 9.17 6.26
C HIS A 10 -1.00 10.35 5.29
N VAL A 11 0.03 11.21 5.24
CA VAL A 11 0.09 12.28 4.24
C VAL A 11 0.14 11.69 2.84
N LEU A 12 0.91 10.63 2.62
CA LEU A 12 0.94 9.89 1.36
C LEU A 12 -0.44 9.33 1.00
N VAL A 13 -1.12 8.64 1.93
CA VAL A 13 -2.47 8.10 1.71
C VAL A 13 -3.45 9.21 1.27
N LEU A 14 -3.43 10.35 1.95
CA LEU A 14 -4.32 11.48 1.61
C LEU A 14 -3.98 12.11 0.26
N ALA A 15 -2.69 12.19 -0.10
CA ALA A 15 -2.24 12.70 -1.40
C ALA A 15 -2.68 11.77 -2.54
N VAL A 16 -2.44 10.47 -2.39
CA VAL A 16 -2.85 9.45 -3.37
C VAL A 16 -4.36 9.47 -3.55
N ARG A 17 -5.15 9.46 -2.46
CA ARG A 17 -6.61 9.56 -2.53
C ARG A 17 -7.07 10.79 -3.32
N LYS A 18 -6.45 11.95 -3.08
CA LYS A 18 -6.79 13.20 -3.79
C LYS A 18 -6.51 13.08 -5.28
N TRP A 19 -5.38 12.50 -5.67
CA TRP A 19 -5.03 12.31 -7.08
C TRP A 19 -5.94 11.30 -7.78
N VAL A 20 -6.21 10.16 -7.14
CA VAL A 20 -7.12 9.13 -7.68
C VAL A 20 -8.53 9.70 -7.85
N ALA A 21 -9.05 10.44 -6.86
CA ALA A 21 -10.38 11.05 -6.96
C ALA A 21 -10.46 12.08 -8.10
N ALA A 22 -9.40 12.86 -8.32
CA ALA A 22 -9.33 13.80 -9.43
C ALA A 22 -9.30 13.07 -10.80
N ALA A 23 -8.52 12.00 -10.92
CA ALA A 23 -8.41 11.20 -12.13
C ALA A 23 -9.72 10.46 -12.46
N ALA A 24 -10.33 9.84 -11.45
CA ALA A 24 -11.59 9.10 -11.59
C ALA A 24 -12.83 9.99 -11.76
N ARG A 25 -12.69 11.31 -11.57
CA ARG A 25 -13.80 12.28 -11.52
C ARG A 25 -14.93 11.84 -10.58
N GLY A 26 -14.56 11.24 -9.45
CA GLY A 26 -15.49 10.52 -8.59
C GLY A 26 -15.10 10.50 -7.12
N VAL A 27 -15.94 9.85 -6.31
CA VAL A 27 -15.71 9.69 -4.87
C VAL A 27 -14.89 8.42 -4.63
N VAL A 28 -13.70 8.59 -4.07
CA VAL A 28 -12.84 7.47 -3.65
C VAL A 28 -13.04 7.20 -2.17
N LYS A 29 -13.52 5.99 -1.86
CA LYS A 29 -13.51 5.46 -0.49
C LYS A 29 -12.06 5.25 -0.06
N CYS A 30 -11.76 5.58 1.19
CA CYS A 30 -10.40 5.50 1.71
C CYS A 30 -10.44 4.83 3.08
N TYR A 31 -9.72 3.71 3.19
CA TYR A 31 -9.66 2.90 4.38
C TYR A 31 -8.24 2.91 4.95
N ALA A 32 -8.14 2.79 6.26
CA ALA A 32 -6.86 2.63 6.94
C ALA A 32 -6.98 1.62 8.06
N GLN A 33 -5.95 0.81 8.25
CA GLN A 33 -5.85 -0.16 9.32
C GLN A 33 -4.42 -0.19 9.84
N ASP A 34 -4.25 0.05 11.14
CA ASP A 34 -3.00 -0.15 11.86
C ASP A 34 -3.38 -0.52 13.31
N PRO A 35 -3.00 -1.71 13.80
CA PRO A 35 -3.25 -2.11 15.19
C PRO A 35 -2.70 -1.12 16.23
N SER A 36 -1.73 -0.30 15.84
CA SER A 36 -1.06 0.69 16.71
C SER A 36 -1.81 2.02 16.82
N TYR A 37 -2.91 2.22 16.08
CA TYR A 37 -3.66 3.48 16.13
C TYR A 37 -4.26 3.75 17.51
N THR A 38 -3.94 4.91 18.06
CA THR A 38 -4.62 5.43 19.26
C THR A 38 -5.99 6.00 18.91
N ALA A 39 -6.83 6.23 19.92
CA ALA A 39 -8.12 6.89 19.73
C ALA A 39 -7.98 8.29 19.07
N VAL A 40 -6.86 8.98 19.30
CA VAL A 40 -6.56 10.27 18.68
C VAL A 40 -6.28 10.10 17.18
N ASP A 41 -5.47 9.12 16.81
CA ASP A 41 -5.16 8.82 15.40
C ASP A 41 -6.44 8.45 14.64
N LYS A 42 -7.24 7.54 15.22
CA LYS A 42 -8.53 7.12 14.64
C LYS A 42 -9.46 8.33 14.41
N ARG A 43 -9.54 9.24 15.38
CA ARG A 43 -10.37 10.46 15.27
C ARG A 43 -9.85 11.42 14.19
N LEU A 44 -8.54 11.65 14.13
CA LEU A 44 -7.93 12.53 13.13
C LEU A 44 -8.16 12.02 11.70
N LEU A 45 -7.96 10.71 11.47
CA LEU A 45 -8.19 10.08 10.17
C LEU A 45 -9.66 10.16 9.75
N ARG A 46 -10.59 9.90 10.65
CA ARG A 46 -12.03 10.05 10.39
C ARG A 46 -12.41 11.48 10.00
N ASN A 47 -11.84 12.49 10.68
CA ASN A 47 -12.05 13.90 10.32
C ASN A 47 -11.48 14.28 8.94
N LYS A 48 -10.56 13.48 8.40
CA LYS A 48 -10.05 13.61 7.02
C LYS A 48 -10.80 12.71 6.02
N GLY A 49 -11.92 12.12 6.45
CA GLY A 49 -12.77 11.26 5.64
C GLY A 49 -12.14 9.90 5.33
N VAL A 50 -11.24 9.42 6.19
CA VAL A 50 -10.67 8.06 6.13
C VAL A 50 -11.45 7.16 7.09
N THR A 51 -11.94 6.03 6.60
CA THR A 51 -12.62 5.03 7.39
C THR A 51 -11.57 4.12 8.04
N VAL A 52 -11.40 4.24 9.36
CA VAL A 52 -10.49 3.36 10.10
C VAL A 52 -11.17 2.05 10.42
N LEU A 53 -10.57 0.95 9.98
CA LEU A 53 -11.05 -0.42 10.17
C LEU A 53 -10.29 -1.12 11.29
N GLU A 54 -10.95 -2.08 11.93
CA GLU A 54 -10.31 -2.95 12.91
C GLU A 54 -9.66 -4.15 12.20
N ASP A 55 -8.50 -4.59 12.67
CA ASP A 55 -7.80 -5.76 12.14
C ASP A 55 -8.65 -7.04 12.29
N PRO A 56 -8.76 -7.91 11.25
CA PRO A 56 -8.15 -7.84 9.92
C PRO A 56 -9.10 -7.35 8.80
N ARG A 57 -10.10 -6.52 9.12
CA ARG A 57 -11.17 -6.14 8.17
C ARG A 57 -10.70 -5.36 6.96
N GLY A 58 -9.52 -4.74 7.00
CA GLY A 58 -8.92 -4.02 5.88
C GLY A 58 -8.82 -4.86 4.61
N PHE A 59 -8.54 -6.16 4.73
CA PHE A 59 -8.46 -7.06 3.58
C PHE A 59 -9.81 -7.28 2.89
N LEU A 60 -10.94 -7.09 3.59
CA LEU A 60 -12.28 -7.27 3.00
C LEU A 60 -12.66 -6.15 2.03
N GLU A 61 -11.96 -5.01 2.09
CA GLU A 61 -12.20 -3.87 1.21
C GLU A 61 -11.21 -3.84 0.03
N VAL A 62 -10.36 -4.85 -0.11
CA VAL A 62 -9.41 -4.97 -1.24
C VAL A 62 -10.07 -5.74 -2.38
N ASP A 63 -10.08 -5.13 -3.56
CA ASP A 63 -10.56 -5.70 -4.82
C ASP A 63 -9.64 -5.32 -5.99
N ASP A 64 -10.06 -5.71 -7.21
CA ASP A 64 -9.29 -5.48 -8.43
C ASP A 64 -9.24 -4.00 -8.86
N ASP A 65 -10.15 -3.15 -8.37
CA ASP A 65 -10.22 -1.71 -8.65
C ASP A 65 -9.49 -0.87 -7.59
N SER A 66 -8.87 -1.53 -6.61
CA SER A 66 -8.26 -0.89 -5.45
C SER A 66 -6.87 -0.29 -5.74
N VAL A 67 -6.53 0.73 -4.94
CA VAL A 67 -5.14 1.18 -4.74
C VAL A 67 -4.71 0.75 -3.34
N VAL A 68 -3.72 -0.15 -3.26
CA VAL A 68 -3.27 -0.71 -1.98
C VAL A 68 -1.93 -0.10 -1.57
N ILE A 69 -1.87 0.51 -0.39
CA ILE A 69 -0.65 1.05 0.20
C ILE A 69 -0.29 0.22 1.44
N SER A 70 0.91 -0.37 1.46
CA SER A 70 1.41 -1.18 2.58
C SER A 70 2.87 -0.85 2.86
N ILE A 71 3.17 -0.32 4.05
CA ILE A 71 4.49 0.21 4.38
C ILE A 71 4.97 -0.42 5.68
N SER A 72 5.98 -1.27 5.56
CA SER A 72 6.56 -2.13 6.59
C SER A 72 5.51 -2.84 7.46
N PRO A 73 4.66 -3.67 6.84
CA PRO A 73 3.62 -4.39 7.55
C PRO A 73 4.23 -5.44 8.49
N THR A 74 3.59 -5.67 9.63
CA THR A 74 3.96 -6.74 10.57
C THR A 74 3.28 -8.08 10.26
N VAL A 75 2.60 -8.18 9.12
CA VAL A 75 1.83 -9.32 8.63
C VAL A 75 2.08 -9.51 7.13
N PRO A 76 1.81 -10.70 6.55
CA PRO A 76 2.14 -10.98 5.15
C PRO A 76 1.12 -10.37 4.16
N VAL A 77 1.08 -9.04 4.06
CA VAL A 77 0.13 -8.30 3.21
C VAL A 77 0.26 -8.68 1.74
N ARG A 78 1.49 -8.76 1.20
CA ARG A 78 1.70 -9.11 -0.23
C ARG A 78 1.09 -10.46 -0.58
N GLN A 79 1.27 -11.41 0.33
CA GLN A 79 0.79 -12.78 0.21
C GLN A 79 -0.73 -12.84 0.21
N ILE A 80 -1.37 -12.17 1.17
CA ILE A 80 -2.83 -12.14 1.30
C ILE A 80 -3.44 -11.45 0.09
N VAL A 81 -2.92 -10.29 -0.32
CA VAL A 81 -3.41 -9.57 -1.51
C VAL A 81 -3.29 -10.44 -2.76
N ALA A 82 -2.17 -11.16 -2.93
CA ALA A 82 -1.97 -12.07 -4.06
C ALA A 82 -2.98 -13.24 -4.09
N ASP A 83 -3.57 -13.62 -2.96
CA ASP A 83 -4.59 -14.66 -2.90
C ASP A 83 -6.01 -14.12 -3.13
N ILE A 84 -6.30 -12.86 -2.76
CA ILE A 84 -7.67 -12.33 -2.75
C ILE A 84 -8.04 -11.41 -3.92
N ALA A 85 -7.06 -10.74 -4.55
CA ALA A 85 -7.34 -9.74 -5.58
C ALA A 85 -6.14 -9.47 -6.50
N ARG A 86 -6.34 -8.65 -7.53
CA ARG A 86 -5.31 -8.05 -8.38
C ARG A 86 -5.49 -6.53 -8.44
N PRO A 87 -5.14 -5.77 -7.39
CA PRO A 87 -5.41 -4.32 -7.34
C PRO A 87 -4.79 -3.56 -8.52
N MET A 88 -5.43 -2.48 -8.97
CA MET A 88 -4.90 -1.65 -10.07
C MET A 88 -3.51 -1.07 -9.76
N VAL A 89 -3.30 -0.65 -8.52
CA VAL A 89 -2.04 -0.01 -8.08
C VAL A 89 -1.61 -0.59 -6.74
N LEU A 90 -0.33 -0.97 -6.65
CA LEU A 90 0.32 -1.41 -5.43
C LEU A 90 1.42 -0.42 -5.05
N ILE A 91 1.40 0.07 -3.82
CA ILE A 91 2.43 0.96 -3.27
C ILE A 91 3.02 0.29 -2.04
N TRP A 92 4.05 -0.53 -2.24
CA TRP A 92 4.65 -1.41 -1.24
C TRP A 92 6.15 -1.21 -1.14
N ASP A 93 6.75 -1.56 0.00
CA ASP A 93 8.21 -1.62 0.09
C ASP A 93 8.74 -2.62 -0.98
N ARG A 94 9.89 -2.35 -1.59
CA ARG A 94 10.58 -3.28 -2.47
C ARG A 94 10.91 -4.52 -1.65
N GLY A 95 10.65 -5.68 -2.24
CA GLY A 95 11.04 -6.93 -1.63
C GLY A 95 12.54 -6.93 -1.34
N VAL A 96 12.91 -7.39 -0.15
CA VAL A 96 14.29 -7.83 0.06
C VAL A 96 14.35 -9.24 -0.50
N GLU A 97 15.17 -9.47 -1.52
CA GLU A 97 15.56 -10.84 -1.90
C GLU A 97 16.24 -11.44 -0.68
N VAL A 98 15.57 -12.42 -0.06
CA VAL A 98 16.08 -13.02 1.17
C VAL A 98 17.17 -14.00 0.76
N GLU A 99 18.42 -13.54 0.77
CA GLU A 99 19.55 -14.46 0.88
C GLU A 99 19.40 -15.21 2.23
N GLU A 100 19.61 -16.52 2.20
CA GLU A 100 18.97 -17.56 3.04
C GLU A 100 18.98 -17.42 4.57
N GLU A 101 19.59 -16.42 5.19
CA GLU A 101 19.57 -16.26 6.64
C GLU A 101 19.58 -14.78 7.07
N ALA A 102 18.62 -14.43 7.94
CA ALA A 102 18.64 -13.26 8.84
C ALA A 102 17.99 -11.92 8.42
N VAL A 103 16.82 -11.94 7.76
CA VAL A 103 15.85 -10.83 7.92
C VAL A 103 14.55 -11.39 8.49
N LEU A 104 14.16 -10.93 9.69
CA LEU A 104 12.79 -11.08 10.21
C LEU A 104 11.85 -10.24 9.34
N CYS A 105 11.64 -10.66 8.09
CA CYS A 105 10.71 -10.05 7.17
C CYS A 105 9.33 -10.67 7.41
N THR A 106 8.40 -9.87 7.93
CA THR A 106 7.02 -10.27 8.20
C THR A 106 6.16 -10.37 6.93
N ASP A 107 6.68 -9.91 5.79
CA ASP A 107 5.99 -9.91 4.50
C ASP A 107 6.96 -10.26 3.34
N PRO A 108 7.54 -11.47 3.34
CA PRO A 108 8.51 -11.87 2.32
C PRO A 108 7.87 -11.94 0.93
N VAL A 109 8.68 -11.81 -0.12
CA VAL A 109 8.26 -12.10 -1.49
C VAL A 109 8.29 -13.62 -1.68
N SER A 110 7.17 -14.23 -2.05
CA SER A 110 7.09 -15.66 -2.39
C SER A 110 6.78 -15.85 -3.87
N LYS A 111 6.89 -17.10 -4.35
CA LYS A 111 6.56 -17.47 -5.73
C LYS A 111 5.19 -17.00 -6.23
N ARG A 112 4.16 -17.00 -5.38
CA ARG A 112 2.82 -16.50 -5.78
C ARG A 112 2.79 -14.98 -5.94
N VAL A 113 3.56 -14.27 -5.12
CA VAL A 113 3.72 -12.81 -5.25
C VAL A 113 4.53 -12.53 -6.51
N GLU A 114 5.64 -13.23 -6.75
CA GLU A 114 6.42 -13.12 -7.99
C GLU A 114 5.56 -13.37 -9.23
N GLU A 115 4.73 -14.42 -9.22
CA GLU A 115 3.82 -14.73 -10.32
C GLU A 115 2.81 -13.61 -10.55
N MET A 116 2.17 -13.12 -9.48
CA MET A 116 1.27 -11.96 -9.56
C MET A 116 1.98 -10.72 -10.12
N MET A 117 3.20 -10.44 -9.69
CA MET A 117 3.94 -9.24 -10.08
C MET A 117 4.32 -9.23 -11.58
N LYS A 118 4.26 -10.37 -12.28
CA LYS A 118 4.40 -10.41 -13.75
C LYS A 118 3.33 -9.60 -14.47
N ASP A 119 2.18 -9.36 -13.85
CA ASP A 119 1.10 -8.55 -14.41
C ASP A 119 1.27 -7.05 -14.12
N TYR A 120 2.35 -6.64 -13.48
CA TYR A 120 2.59 -5.26 -13.07
C TYR A 120 3.85 -4.68 -13.71
N ILE A 121 3.90 -3.36 -13.80
CA ILE A 121 5.09 -2.58 -14.11
C ILE A 121 5.48 -1.75 -12.89
N GLU A 122 6.77 -1.71 -12.56
CA GLU A 122 7.28 -0.74 -11.59
C GLU A 122 7.43 0.62 -12.28
N LEU A 123 6.83 1.66 -11.73
CA LEU A 123 7.02 3.01 -12.24
C LEU A 123 8.39 3.54 -11.81
N PRO A 124 9.09 4.27 -12.69
CA PRO A 124 10.38 4.86 -12.35
C PRO A 124 10.19 5.86 -11.20
N TRP A 125 10.67 5.48 -10.02
CA TRP A 125 10.63 6.30 -8.81
C TRP A 125 11.97 6.28 -8.10
N SER A 126 12.62 7.44 -8.07
CA SER A 126 13.77 7.73 -7.22
C SER A 126 13.38 8.78 -6.18
N PRO A 127 12.89 8.39 -4.98
CA PRO A 127 12.77 9.35 -3.90
C PRO A 127 14.17 9.91 -3.59
N LYS A 128 14.29 11.23 -3.50
CA LYS A 128 15.53 11.86 -3.03
C LYS A 128 15.61 11.67 -1.51
N ALA A 129 16.21 10.55 -1.07
CA ALA A 129 16.57 10.18 0.30
C ALA A 129 15.51 10.46 1.41
N GLY A 130 15.03 9.42 2.09
CA GLY A 130 14.17 9.57 3.27
C GLY A 130 13.32 8.35 3.65
N SER A 131 12.21 8.58 4.36
CA SER A 131 11.35 7.53 4.94
C SER A 131 10.63 6.60 3.95
N PHE A 132 10.91 6.73 2.65
CA PHE A 132 10.28 5.96 1.56
C PHE A 132 11.31 5.37 0.59
N ASP A 133 12.58 5.27 0.96
CA ASP A 133 13.65 4.78 0.05
C ASP A 133 13.37 3.36 -0.47
N MET A 134 12.70 2.54 0.35
CA MET A 134 12.26 1.21 -0.06
C MET A 134 10.93 1.21 -0.79
N LEU A 135 10.15 2.28 -0.79
CA LEU A 135 8.80 2.26 -1.35
C LEU A 135 8.85 2.26 -2.89
N ALA A 136 8.05 1.39 -3.52
CA ALA A 136 7.87 1.32 -4.96
C ALA A 136 6.39 1.50 -5.32
N VAL A 137 6.13 1.98 -6.54
CA VAL A 137 4.78 2.03 -7.12
C VAL A 137 4.72 1.06 -8.28
N TYR A 138 3.77 0.15 -8.22
CA TYR A 138 3.47 -0.80 -9.28
C TYR A 138 2.08 -0.53 -9.83
N VAL A 139 1.93 -0.59 -11.16
CA VAL A 139 0.65 -0.43 -11.85
C VAL A 139 0.37 -1.70 -12.64
N ARG A 140 -0.87 -2.19 -12.59
CA ARG A 140 -1.31 -3.38 -13.34
C ARG A 140 -1.30 -3.06 -14.84
N LYS A 141 -0.67 -3.92 -15.65
CA LYS A 141 -0.35 -3.67 -17.07
C LYS A 141 -1.56 -3.32 -17.93
N ASP A 142 -2.69 -3.99 -17.73
CA ASP A 142 -3.95 -3.75 -18.44
C ASP A 142 -4.58 -2.38 -18.14
N THR A 143 -4.20 -1.74 -17.03
CA THR A 143 -4.67 -0.42 -16.61
C THR A 143 -3.71 0.71 -16.99
N TYR A 144 -2.49 0.39 -17.41
CA TYR A 144 -1.48 1.37 -17.75
C TYR A 144 -1.65 1.87 -19.18
N GLN A 145 -1.79 3.19 -19.34
CA GLN A 145 -1.95 3.87 -20.63
C GLN A 145 -0.69 4.61 -21.10
N GLY A 146 0.46 4.41 -20.46
CA GLY A 146 1.72 5.03 -20.88
C GLY A 146 2.50 4.16 -21.88
N GLU A 147 3.28 4.79 -22.74
CA GLU A 147 4.28 4.07 -23.56
C GLU A 147 5.41 3.57 -22.64
N ALA A 148 5.85 2.33 -22.88
CA ALA A 148 6.91 1.65 -22.11
C ALA A 148 8.31 2.13 -22.49
#